data_AF-M4I1P0-F1
#
_entry.id   AF-M4I1P0-F1
#
_cell.length_a   1.000
_cell.length_b   1.000
_cell.length_c   1.000
_cell.angle_alpha   90.00
_cell.angle_beta   90.00
_cell.angle_gamma   90.00
#
_symmetry.space_group_name_H-M   'P 1'
#
loop_
_entity.id
_entity.type
_entity.pdbx_description
1 polymer ?
#
loop_
_entity_poly.entity_id
_entity_poly.type
_entity_poly.pdbx_seq_one_letter_code
_entity_poly.pdbx_strand_id
1 'polypeptide(L)'
;EVIAVHNGSGTLKDACNEALRDWSENYTHSYYMLGTVAGPHPYPIMVREFQKIIGIETKQQILHESSNLPDKIIACIGGGSNAIGIFHEFINDKVQLIGIEPGGTGILTGKHGAPLKYGQTGIYFGMKSAIMQNQDGQIQESHSISAGLDFPSV
;
A
#
# COMPACT_ATOMS: atom_id res chain seq x y z
N GLU A 1 -1.11 -23.95 0.68
CA GLU A 1 -2.47 -24.19 0.17
C GLU A 1 -3.03 -22.86 -0.35
N VAL A 2 -3.95 -22.89 -1.32
CA VAL A 2 -4.65 -21.68 -1.78
C VAL A 2 -6.09 -21.77 -1.29
N ILE A 3 -6.50 -20.80 -0.47
CA ILE A 3 -7.84 -20.76 0.12
C ILE A 3 -8.60 -19.59 -0.52
N ALA A 4 -9.62 -19.88 -1.32
CA ALA A 4 -10.44 -18.86 -1.96
C ALA A 4 -11.37 -18.20 -0.94
N VAL A 5 -11.44 -16.87 -0.96
CA VAL A 5 -12.34 -16.08 -0.10
C VAL A 5 -13.52 -15.59 -0.91
N HIS A 6 -14.73 -16.02 -0.52
CA HIS A 6 -15.99 -15.64 -1.18
C HIS A 6 -16.79 -14.59 -0.38
N ASN A 7 -16.32 -14.22 0.81
CA ASN A 7 -16.94 -13.20 1.66
C ASN A 7 -16.73 -11.80 1.05
N GLY A 8 -17.72 -10.92 1.25
CA GLY A 8 -17.63 -9.52 0.83
C GLY A 8 -17.55 -9.37 -0.69
N SER A 9 -16.56 -8.62 -1.17
CA SER A 9 -16.34 -8.34 -2.58
C SER A 9 -15.52 -9.44 -3.29
N GLY A 10 -14.95 -10.39 -2.55
CA GLY A 10 -14.06 -11.41 -3.09
C GLY A 10 -12.71 -10.85 -3.58
N THR A 11 -12.24 -9.75 -2.98
CA THR A 11 -11.03 -9.04 -3.38
C THR A 11 -9.96 -9.03 -2.27
N LEU A 12 -8.86 -8.27 -2.47
CA LEU A 12 -7.73 -8.18 -1.56
C LEU A 12 -8.12 -7.81 -0.13
N LYS A 13 -9.07 -6.88 0.05
CA LYS A 13 -9.60 -6.50 1.37
C LYS A 13 -10.11 -7.71 2.16
N ASP A 14 -10.88 -8.56 1.49
CA ASP A 14 -11.53 -9.72 2.10
C ASP A 14 -10.50 -10.81 2.43
N ALA A 15 -9.53 -11.03 1.53
CA ALA A 15 -8.40 -11.92 1.79
C ALA A 15 -7.54 -11.46 2.99
N CYS A 16 -7.29 -10.15 3.13
CA CYS A 16 -6.59 -9.59 4.29
C CYS A 16 -7.34 -9.81 5.60
N ASN A 17 -8.67 -9.66 5.59
CA ASN A 17 -9.51 -9.89 6.77
C ASN A 17 -9.49 -11.36 7.20
N GLU A 18 -9.63 -12.30 6.27
CA GLU A 18 -9.57 -13.74 6.60
C GLU A 18 -8.17 -14.17 7.06
N ALA A 19 -7.10 -13.63 6.45
CA ALA A 19 -5.73 -13.91 6.88
C ALA A 19 -5.43 -13.39 8.31
N LEU A 20 -5.96 -12.21 8.68
CA LEU A 20 -5.85 -11.71 10.05
C LEU A 20 -6.65 -12.56 11.05
N ARG A 21 -7.83 -13.06 10.63
CA ARG A 21 -8.65 -13.95 11.47
C ARG A 21 -7.92 -15.27 11.74
N ASP A 22 -7.38 -15.91 10.70
CA ASP A 22 -6.53 -17.10 10.85
C ASP A 22 -5.36 -16.83 11.81
N TRP A 23 -4.62 -15.75 11.57
CA TRP A 23 -3.48 -15.43 12.41
C TRP A 23 -3.87 -15.20 13.89
N SER A 24 -5.02 -14.60 14.16
CA SER A 24 -5.51 -14.41 15.53
C SER A 24 -5.76 -15.72 16.28
N GLU A 25 -6.05 -16.80 15.56
CA GLU A 25 -6.30 -18.14 16.12
C GLU A 25 -5.03 -19.00 16.16
N ASN A 26 -4.07 -18.76 15.25
CA ASN A 26 -2.92 -19.66 15.02
C ASN A 26 -1.53 -19.03 15.23
N TYR A 27 -1.43 -17.82 15.80
CA TYR A 27 -0.17 -17.06 15.92
C TYR A 27 0.99 -17.80 16.66
N THR A 28 0.71 -18.83 17.46
CA THR A 28 1.75 -19.60 18.15
C THR A 28 2.57 -20.50 17.22
N HIS A 29 2.00 -20.83 16.05
CA HIS A 29 2.62 -21.73 15.07
C HIS A 29 2.68 -21.12 13.66
N SER A 30 2.03 -19.98 13.44
CA SER A 30 1.96 -19.29 12.16
C SER A 30 2.49 -17.87 12.23
N TYR A 31 3.33 -17.50 11.26
CA TYR A 31 3.75 -16.12 11.04
C TYR A 31 2.92 -15.48 9.92
N TYR A 32 2.24 -14.37 10.21
CA TYR A 32 1.51 -13.64 9.19
C TYR A 32 2.47 -12.79 8.33
N MET A 33 2.68 -13.22 7.09
CA MET A 33 3.55 -12.54 6.13
C MET A 33 2.77 -11.46 5.36
N LEU A 34 2.53 -10.33 6.02
CA LEU A 34 1.82 -9.18 5.43
C LEU A 34 2.61 -8.61 4.23
N GLY A 35 1.96 -8.54 3.07
CA GLY A 35 2.63 -8.30 1.78
C GLY A 35 2.82 -6.83 1.37
N THR A 36 2.56 -5.86 2.24
CA THR A 36 2.64 -4.42 1.90
C THR A 36 3.04 -3.55 3.09
N VAL A 37 3.32 -2.26 2.87
CA VAL A 37 3.73 -1.30 3.91
C VAL A 37 2.51 -0.72 4.67
N ALA A 38 1.62 -1.61 5.07
CA ALA A 38 0.41 -1.28 5.82
C ALA A 38 0.33 -2.16 7.07
N GLY A 39 -0.76 -2.03 7.81
CA GLY A 39 -1.01 -2.88 8.97
C GLY A 39 -0.43 -2.32 10.28
N PRO A 40 -0.56 -3.07 11.37
CA PRO A 40 -0.03 -2.66 12.66
C PRO A 40 1.50 -2.62 12.65
N HIS A 41 2.07 -1.80 13.53
CA HIS A 41 3.49 -1.94 13.88
C HIS A 41 3.77 -3.40 14.31
N PRO A 42 4.87 -4.04 13.85
CA PRO A 42 6.02 -3.46 13.15
C PRO A 42 5.99 -3.56 11.61
N TYR A 43 4.91 -4.05 11.00
CA TYR A 43 4.89 -4.37 9.56
C TYR A 43 5.30 -3.21 8.64
N PRO A 44 4.81 -1.97 8.79
CA PRO A 44 5.23 -0.86 7.92
C PRO A 44 6.74 -0.61 7.95
N ILE A 45 7.38 -0.69 9.13
CA ILE A 45 8.83 -0.48 9.24
C ILE A 45 9.57 -1.65 8.61
N MET A 46 9.19 -2.87 8.97
CA MET A 46 9.84 -4.09 8.49
C MET A 46 9.76 -4.22 6.97
N VAL A 47 8.58 -4.02 6.38
CA VAL A 47 8.40 -4.11 4.92
C VAL A 47 9.18 -3.02 4.19
N ARG A 48 9.19 -1.78 4.70
CA ARG A 48 10.04 -0.72 4.16
C ARG A 48 11.51 -1.11 4.18
N GLU A 49 12.02 -1.63 5.31
CA GLU A 49 13.42 -2.03 5.43
C GLU A 49 13.80 -3.14 4.45
N PHE A 50 12.89 -4.06 4.15
CA PHE A 50 13.12 -5.09 3.13
C PHE A 50 13.01 -4.56 1.70
N GLN A 51 12.22 -3.50 1.46
CA GLN A 51 12.04 -2.92 0.13
C GLN A 51 13.03 -1.79 -0.21
N LYS A 52 13.72 -1.19 0.78
CA LYS A 52 14.62 -0.04 0.56
C LYS A 52 15.75 -0.31 -0.43
N ILE A 53 16.09 -1.58 -0.66
CA ILE A 53 17.09 -1.98 -1.64
C ILE A 53 16.80 -1.41 -3.03
N ILE A 54 15.51 -1.25 -3.39
CA ILE A 54 15.09 -0.63 -4.65
C ILE A 54 15.66 0.78 -4.77
N GLY A 55 15.48 1.62 -3.74
CA GLY A 55 16.01 2.98 -3.71
C GLY A 55 17.53 3.00 -3.70
N ILE A 56 18.17 2.06 -2.99
CA ILE A 56 19.65 1.98 -2.88
C ILE A 56 20.25 1.71 -4.25
N GLU A 57 19.75 0.68 -4.94
CA GLU A 57 20.22 0.31 -6.28
C GLU A 57 19.91 1.41 -7.30
N THR A 58 18.70 1.98 -7.27
CA THR A 58 18.30 3.06 -8.18
C THR A 58 19.23 4.26 -8.06
N LYS A 59 19.57 4.67 -6.84
CA LYS A 59 20.47 5.81 -6.58
C LYS A 59 21.89 5.55 -7.07
N GLN A 60 22.39 4.33 -6.88
CA GLN A 60 23.70 3.94 -7.40
C GLN A 60 23.73 3.94 -8.93
N GLN A 61 22.71 3.35 -9.56
CA GLN A 61 22.60 3.25 -11.00
C GLN A 61 22.49 4.63 -11.66
N ILE A 62 21.61 5.50 -11.17
CA ILE A 62 21.39 6.82 -11.79
C ILE A 62 22.60 7.74 -11.66
N LEU A 63 23.34 7.66 -10.55
CA LEU A 63 24.58 8.40 -10.36
C LEU A 63 25.70 7.87 -11.25
N HIS A 64 25.76 6.55 -11.46
CA HIS A 64 26.70 5.95 -12.40
C HIS A 64 26.40 6.36 -13.85
N GLU A 65 25.13 6.41 -14.25
CA GLU A 65 24.72 6.71 -15.63
C GLU A 65 24.70 8.21 -15.97
N SER A 66 24.26 9.06 -15.05
CA SER A 66 23.98 10.48 -15.32
C SER A 66 24.76 11.48 -14.47
N SER A 67 25.56 10.98 -13.50
CA SER A 67 26.28 11.77 -12.48
C SER A 67 25.40 12.72 -11.64
N ASN A 68 24.08 12.69 -11.82
CA ASN A 68 23.12 13.55 -11.16
C ASN A 68 21.99 12.70 -10.56
N LEU A 69 21.30 13.25 -9.57
CA LEU A 69 20.06 12.67 -9.07
C LEU A 69 18.93 12.92 -10.08
N PRO A 70 17.91 12.06 -10.13
CA PRO A 70 16.75 12.27 -10.98
C PRO A 70 15.96 13.49 -10.50
N ASP A 71 15.30 14.21 -11.41
CA ASP A 71 14.38 15.28 -11.01
C ASP A 71 13.16 14.72 -10.25
N LYS A 72 12.71 13.52 -10.64
CA LYS A 72 11.48 12.89 -10.17
C LYS A 72 11.63 11.38 -10.03
N ILE A 73 11.00 10.82 -9.00
CA ILE A 73 10.79 9.38 -8.86
C ILE A 73 9.30 9.14 -8.77
N ILE A 74 8.81 8.16 -9.53
CA ILE A 74 7.38 7.87 -9.68
C ILE A 74 7.14 6.41 -9.35
N ALA A 75 6.16 6.12 -8.50
CA ALA A 75 5.77 4.77 -8.15
C ALA A 75 4.26 4.66 -7.90
N CYS A 76 3.68 3.49 -8.20
CA CYS A 76 2.26 3.25 -7.94
C CYS A 76 2.02 2.92 -6.47
N ILE A 77 0.86 3.34 -5.96
CA ILE A 77 0.45 3.17 -4.58
C ILE A 77 -0.86 2.36 -4.53
N GLY A 78 -0.70 1.06 -4.31
CA GLY A 78 -1.72 0.22 -3.66
C GLY A 78 -1.50 0.36 -2.16
N GLY A 79 -1.06 -0.67 -1.45
CA GLY A 79 -0.63 -0.50 -0.05
C GLY A 79 0.73 0.22 0.15
N GLY A 80 1.47 0.51 -0.93
CA GLY A 80 2.64 1.42 -0.90
C GLY A 80 4.05 0.83 -0.80
N SER A 81 4.22 -0.50 -0.73
CA SER A 81 5.52 -1.13 -0.43
C SER A 81 6.62 -0.85 -1.47
N ASN A 82 6.30 -0.96 -2.76
CA ASN A 82 7.23 -0.63 -3.85
C ASN A 82 7.60 0.86 -3.82
N ALA A 83 6.62 1.73 -3.56
CA ALA A 83 6.78 3.18 -3.58
C ALA A 83 7.68 3.63 -2.43
N ILE A 84 7.42 3.19 -1.20
CA ILE A 84 8.31 3.53 -0.08
C ILE A 84 9.70 2.93 -0.25
N GLY A 85 9.81 1.75 -0.87
CA GLY A 85 11.08 1.08 -1.15
C GLY A 85 11.99 1.93 -2.03
N ILE A 86 11.46 2.49 -3.13
CA ILE A 86 12.24 3.38 -3.99
C ILE A 86 12.40 4.78 -3.40
N PHE A 87 11.36 5.33 -2.74
CA PHE A 87 11.38 6.69 -2.20
C PHE A 87 12.35 6.87 -1.02
N HIS A 88 12.52 5.83 -0.18
CA HIS A 88 13.24 5.93 1.09
C HIS A 88 14.62 6.59 0.97
N GLU A 89 15.41 6.18 -0.02
CA GLU A 89 16.79 6.68 -0.22
C GLU A 89 16.87 8.12 -0.77
N PHE A 90 15.75 8.68 -1.18
CA PHE A 90 15.66 10.02 -1.79
C PHE A 90 14.86 11.02 -0.94
N ILE A 91 14.35 10.63 0.24
CA ILE A 91 13.52 11.49 1.11
C ILE A 91 14.22 12.81 1.48
N ASN A 92 15.54 12.78 1.64
CA ASN A 92 16.34 13.94 2.03
C ASN A 92 16.99 14.67 0.84
N ASP A 93 16.78 14.20 -0.38
CA ASP A 93 17.34 14.80 -1.58
C ASP A 93 16.37 15.80 -2.23
N LYS A 94 16.89 16.65 -3.12
CA LYS A 94 16.06 17.56 -3.93
C LYS A 94 15.43 16.82 -5.12
N VAL A 95 14.73 15.73 -4.85
CA VAL A 95 14.05 14.87 -5.82
C VAL A 95 12.55 14.91 -5.55
N GLN A 96 11.74 15.13 -6.58
CA GLN A 96 10.30 15.12 -6.42
C GLN A 96 9.77 13.67 -6.39
N LEU A 97 9.15 13.27 -5.29
CA LEU A 97 8.58 11.94 -5.11
C LEU A 97 7.08 11.96 -5.46
N ILE A 98 6.66 11.15 -6.44
CA ILE A 98 5.30 11.15 -6.99
C ILE A 98 4.67 9.76 -6.82
N GLY A 99 3.70 9.67 -5.91
CA GLY A 99 2.85 8.50 -5.74
C GLY A 99 1.63 8.52 -6.65
N ILE A 100 1.32 7.39 -7.29
CA ILE A 100 0.17 7.25 -8.20
C ILE A 100 -0.83 6.21 -7.66
N GLU A 101 -1.98 6.69 -7.17
CA GLU A 101 -3.11 5.84 -6.76
C GLU A 101 -4.04 5.52 -7.94
N PRO A 102 -4.76 4.38 -7.94
CA PRO A 102 -5.70 4.03 -9.02
C PRO A 102 -6.95 4.92 -9.03
N GLY A 103 -7.23 5.51 -10.20
CA GLY A 103 -8.43 6.30 -10.44
C GLY A 103 -9.71 5.48 -10.71
N GLY A 104 -9.61 4.15 -10.82
CA GLY A 104 -10.71 3.24 -11.14
C GLY A 104 -11.47 3.65 -12.41
N THR A 105 -12.80 3.73 -12.36
CA THR A 105 -13.62 4.24 -13.49
C THR A 105 -13.77 5.76 -13.48
N GLY A 106 -13.04 6.45 -12.61
CA GLY A 106 -13.02 7.89 -12.42
C GLY A 106 -13.31 8.27 -10.97
N ILE A 107 -12.53 9.21 -10.41
CA ILE A 107 -12.66 9.65 -9.01
C ILE A 107 -14.09 10.08 -8.67
N LEU A 108 -14.71 10.89 -9.53
CA LEU A 108 -16.06 11.42 -9.31
C LEU A 108 -17.16 10.35 -9.31
N THR A 109 -16.86 9.14 -9.79
CA THR A 109 -17.81 8.01 -9.76
C THR A 109 -17.85 7.31 -8.41
N GLY A 110 -16.90 7.60 -7.50
CA GLY A 110 -16.69 6.88 -6.25
C GLY A 110 -16.06 5.49 -6.41
N LYS A 111 -15.90 5.00 -7.65
CA LYS A 111 -15.26 3.72 -7.96
C LYS A 111 -13.78 3.94 -8.29
N HIS A 112 -12.97 4.06 -7.25
CA HIS A 112 -11.52 4.26 -7.33
C HIS A 112 -10.82 3.63 -6.10
N GLY A 113 -9.49 3.68 -6.02
CA GLY A 113 -8.73 3.24 -4.84
C GLY A 113 -7.72 4.32 -4.44
N ALA A 114 -8.20 5.52 -4.15
CA ALA A 114 -7.35 6.72 -3.98
C ALA A 114 -7.57 7.40 -2.61
N PRO A 115 -7.35 6.66 -1.50
CA PRO A 115 -7.60 7.16 -0.15
C PRO A 115 -6.69 8.32 0.26
N LEU A 116 -5.44 8.42 -0.20
CA LEU A 116 -4.54 9.50 0.22
C LEU A 116 -5.07 10.88 -0.16
N LYS A 117 -5.67 10.99 -1.35
CA LYS A 117 -6.18 12.26 -1.88
C LYS A 117 -7.69 12.45 -1.68
N TYR A 118 -8.47 11.38 -1.68
CA TYR A 118 -9.95 11.44 -1.67
C TYR A 118 -10.59 10.65 -0.52
N GLY A 119 -9.79 10.10 0.39
CA GLY A 119 -10.25 9.48 1.62
C GLY A 119 -10.23 10.43 2.82
N GLN A 120 -10.32 9.84 4.00
CA GLN A 120 -10.23 10.52 5.29
C GLN A 120 -9.36 9.70 6.24
N THR A 121 -8.79 10.33 7.26
CA THR A 121 -8.07 9.57 8.30
C THR A 121 -9.05 8.71 9.09
N GLY A 122 -8.70 7.45 9.29
CA GLY A 122 -9.47 6.53 10.13
C GLY A 122 -8.61 5.40 10.68
N ILE A 123 -9.24 4.44 11.35
CA ILE A 123 -8.56 3.28 11.92
C ILE A 123 -9.12 2.03 11.24
N TYR A 124 -8.27 1.35 10.49
CA TYR A 124 -8.58 0.11 9.78
C TYR A 124 -7.33 -0.75 9.68
N PHE A 125 -7.51 -2.07 9.58
CA PHE A 125 -6.41 -3.02 9.35
C PHE A 125 -5.24 -2.86 10.36
N GLY A 126 -5.53 -2.50 11.61
CA GLY A 126 -4.52 -2.34 12.66
C GLY A 126 -3.68 -1.05 12.58
N MET A 127 -4.04 -0.08 11.74
CA MET A 127 -3.33 1.20 11.60
C MET A 127 -4.28 2.40 11.59
N LYS A 128 -3.72 3.58 11.93
CA LYS A 128 -4.36 4.88 11.69
C LYS A 128 -3.77 5.48 10.42
N SER A 129 -4.56 5.58 9.37
CA SER A 129 -4.08 5.87 8.01
C SER A 129 -5.16 6.58 7.18
N ALA A 130 -4.87 6.88 5.92
CA ALA A 130 -5.90 7.36 5.00
C ALA A 130 -6.75 6.18 4.53
N ILE A 131 -8.08 6.34 4.57
CA ILE A 131 -9.04 5.30 4.20
C ILE A 131 -10.22 5.87 3.42
N MET A 132 -10.77 5.07 2.52
CA MET A 132 -12.08 5.33 1.90
C MET A 132 -13.18 4.89 2.88
N GLN A 133 -13.94 5.84 3.40
CA GLN A 133 -15.02 5.58 4.37
C GLN A 133 -16.19 6.56 4.18
N ASN A 134 -17.39 6.12 4.54
CA ASN A 134 -18.58 6.99 4.54
C ASN A 134 -18.65 7.86 5.82
N GLN A 135 -19.71 8.66 5.94
CA GLN A 135 -19.89 9.58 7.08
C GLN A 135 -20.05 8.87 8.44
N ASP A 136 -20.51 7.61 8.43
CA ASP A 136 -20.67 6.79 9.62
C ASP A 136 -19.39 5.99 9.96
N GLY A 137 -18.30 6.20 9.21
CA GLY A 137 -17.03 5.49 9.39
C GLY A 137 -17.02 4.06 8.82
N GLN A 138 -18.01 3.69 8.02
CA GLN A 138 -18.01 2.38 7.34
C GLN A 138 -17.01 2.41 6.18
N ILE A 139 -16.15 1.38 6.14
CA ILE A 139 -15.13 1.23 5.10
C ILE A 139 -15.82 1.01 3.75
N GLN A 140 -15.49 1.87 2.79
CA GLN A 140 -15.99 1.76 1.42
C GLN A 140 -15.19 0.73 0.64
N GLU A 141 -15.81 0.16 -0.38
CA GLU A 141 -15.12 -0.68 -1.35
C GLU A 141 -14.30 0.21 -2.29
N SER A 142 -13.02 -0.14 -2.46
CA SER A 142 -12.21 0.41 -3.53
C SER A 142 -12.58 -0.24 -4.85
N HIS A 143 -12.13 0.37 -5.94
CA HIS A 143 -12.23 -0.24 -7.26
C HIS A 143 -11.02 0.11 -8.14
N SER A 144 -10.42 -0.92 -8.72
CA SER A 144 -9.35 -0.79 -9.71
C SER A 144 -9.40 -1.96 -10.69
N ILE A 145 -9.10 -1.71 -11.96
CA ILE A 145 -8.87 -2.79 -12.93
C ILE A 145 -7.65 -3.65 -12.54
N SER A 146 -6.69 -3.06 -11.82
CA SER A 146 -5.52 -3.75 -11.28
C SER A 146 -5.77 -4.19 -9.85
N ALA A 147 -5.86 -5.50 -9.63
CA ALA A 147 -6.11 -6.10 -8.32
C ALA A 147 -5.10 -5.69 -7.24
N GLY A 148 -3.82 -5.51 -7.60
CA GLY A 148 -2.78 -5.10 -6.66
C GLY A 148 -2.90 -3.66 -6.14
N LEU A 149 -3.77 -2.86 -6.77
CA LEU A 149 -4.07 -1.48 -6.35
C LEU A 149 -5.48 -1.36 -5.74
N ASP A 150 -6.28 -2.43 -5.77
CA ASP A 150 -7.65 -2.42 -5.26
C ASP A 150 -7.67 -2.62 -3.74
N PHE A 151 -7.26 -1.57 -3.02
CA PHE A 151 -7.23 -1.54 -1.56
C PHE A 151 -7.72 -0.18 -1.05
N PRO A 152 -8.65 -0.13 -0.07
CA PRO A 152 -9.30 1.12 0.33
C PRO A 152 -8.48 1.97 1.32
N SER A 153 -7.21 1.65 1.56
CA SER A 153 -6.38 2.33 2.55
C SER A 153 -4.91 2.42 2.14
N VAL A 154 -4.23 3.49 2.56
CA VAL A 154 -2.77 3.65 2.48
C VAL A 154 -2.27 4.29 3.75
#